data_AF-Q639K0-F1
#
_entry.id   AF-Q639K0-F1
#
_cell.length_a   1.000
_cell.length_b   1.000
_cell.length_c   1.000
_cell.angle_alpha   90.00
_cell.angle_beta   90.00
_cell.angle_gamma   90.00
#
_symmetry.space_group_name_H-M   'P 1'
#
loop_
_entity.id
_entity.type
_entity.pdbx_description
1 polymer ?
#
loop_
_entity_poly.entity_id
_entity_poly.type
_entity_poly.pdbx_seq_one_letter_code
_entity_poly.pdbx_strand_id
1 'polypeptide(L)'
;MSYPNQLAWHETLDLHELVAFQANGLIKLKKSVRNVPDQALQSLYIKAINVIQNNLQELVQFYPYAPGFQSQQHRDDTGFYAGDLLGLAKTSVRNYAIAITETATPRLREVLTRQINGAIQLHAQVFNFMYERGYYPAYDLKQLLKNDIQNVQKAIQMQY
;
A
#
# COMPACT_ATOMS: atom_id res chain seq x y z
N MET A 1 2.65 18.96 -29.64
CA MET A 1 3.49 18.40 -28.55
C MET A 1 3.23 16.90 -28.51
N SER A 2 4.23 16.06 -28.73
CA SER A 2 4.08 14.61 -28.50
C SER A 2 4.25 14.35 -27.01
N TYR A 3 3.24 13.78 -26.37
CA TYR A 3 3.37 13.30 -25.01
C TYR A 3 4.38 12.14 -24.98
N PRO A 4 5.25 12.05 -23.96
CA PRO A 4 6.13 10.90 -23.82
C PRO A 4 5.31 9.61 -23.64
N ASN A 5 5.72 8.53 -24.31
CA ASN A 5 5.09 7.21 -24.21
C ASN A 5 5.45 6.45 -22.92
N GLN A 6 5.96 7.14 -21.90
CA GLN A 6 6.43 6.58 -20.63
C GLN A 6 6.03 7.49 -19.48
N LEU A 7 5.71 6.90 -18.34
CA LEU A 7 5.45 7.63 -17.11
C LEU A 7 6.73 8.33 -16.63
N ALA A 8 6.57 9.50 -16.00
CA ALA A 8 7.66 10.09 -15.24
C ALA A 8 8.02 9.21 -14.04
N TRP A 9 9.26 9.33 -13.56
CA TRP A 9 9.76 8.53 -12.44
C TRP A 9 8.95 8.70 -11.16
N HIS A 10 8.53 9.93 -10.85
CA HIS A 10 7.70 10.19 -9.66
C HIS A 10 6.30 9.59 -9.82
N GLU A 11 5.68 9.69 -11.01
CA GLU A 11 4.39 9.07 -11.32
C GLU A 11 4.46 7.54 -11.19
N THR A 12 5.58 6.93 -11.60
CA THR A 12 5.82 5.49 -11.45
C THR A 12 5.86 5.08 -9.98
N LEU A 13 6.49 5.88 -9.11
CA LEU A 13 6.55 5.62 -7.68
C LEU A 13 5.21 5.90 -6.98
N ASP A 14 4.48 6.94 -7.39
CA ASP A 14 3.14 7.21 -6.89
C ASP A 14 2.16 6.09 -7.27
N LEU A 15 2.27 5.58 -8.50
CA LEU A 15 1.51 4.42 -8.96
C LEU A 15 1.83 3.17 -8.13
N HIS A 16 3.11 2.92 -7.84
CA HIS A 16 3.54 1.84 -6.94
C HIS A 16 2.86 1.97 -5.57
N GLU A 17 2.95 3.14 -4.93
CA GLU A 17 2.40 3.35 -3.59
C GLU A 17 0.87 3.16 -3.56
N LEU A 18 0.16 3.66 -4.57
CA LEU A 18 -1.29 3.50 -4.69
C LEU A 18 -1.69 2.04 -4.88
N VAL A 19 -1.01 1.33 -5.78
CA VAL A 19 -1.33 -0.07 -6.07
C VAL A 19 -1.01 -0.98 -4.88
N ALA A 20 0.17 -0.81 -4.27
CA ALA A 20 0.57 -1.60 -3.11
C ALA A 20 -0.42 -1.42 -1.94
N PHE A 21 -0.82 -0.17 -1.66
CA PHE A 21 -1.78 0.13 -0.59
C PHE A 21 -3.17 -0.45 -0.88
N GLN A 22 -3.69 -0.27 -2.10
CA GLN A 22 -5.01 -0.78 -2.48
C GLN A 22 -5.06 -2.31 -2.57
N ALA A 23 -3.99 -2.97 -3.03
CA ALA A 23 -3.91 -4.44 -3.06
C ALA A 23 -3.98 -5.02 -1.65
N ASN A 24 -3.22 -4.46 -0.70
CA ASN A 24 -3.29 -4.89 0.70
C ASN A 24 -4.66 -4.58 1.31
N GLY A 25 -5.22 -3.40 1.06
CA GLY A 25 -6.56 -3.03 1.50
C GLY A 25 -7.63 -4.01 0.99
N LEU A 26 -7.55 -4.40 -0.29
CA LEU A 26 -8.46 -5.36 -0.89
C LEU A 26 -8.38 -6.74 -0.22
N ILE A 27 -7.17 -7.27 -0.03
CA ILE A 27 -6.97 -8.55 0.67
C ILE A 27 -7.54 -8.48 2.09
N LYS A 28 -7.30 -7.38 2.81
CA LYS A 28 -7.80 -7.18 4.17
C LYS A 28 -9.33 -7.15 4.24
N LEU A 29 -9.98 -6.45 3.30
CA LEU A 29 -11.44 -6.42 3.20
C LEU A 29 -12.00 -7.81 2.91
N LYS A 30 -11.43 -8.51 1.92
CA LYS A 30 -11.82 -9.88 1.54
C LYS A 30 -11.65 -10.89 2.68
N LYS A 31 -10.56 -10.79 3.45
CA LYS A 31 -10.35 -11.61 4.67
C LYS A 31 -11.38 -11.32 5.76
N SER A 32 -11.95 -10.11 5.80
CA SER A 32 -12.77 -9.64 6.92
C SER A 32 -14.28 -9.70 6.67
N VAL A 33 -14.73 -9.61 5.41
CA VAL A 33 -16.15 -9.42 5.05
C VAL A 33 -17.10 -10.48 5.61
N ARG A 34 -16.69 -11.76 5.67
CA ARG A 34 -17.48 -12.83 6.27
C ARG A 34 -17.66 -12.72 7.78
N ASN A 35 -16.78 -11.97 8.44
CA ASN A 35 -16.78 -11.76 9.88
C ASN A 35 -17.54 -10.48 10.29
N VAL A 36 -18.08 -9.71 9.34
CA VAL A 36 -18.87 -8.50 9.62
C VAL A 36 -20.31 -8.92 9.96
N PRO A 37 -20.78 -8.72 11.21
CA PRO A 37 -22.08 -9.22 11.64
C PRO A 37 -23.26 -8.36 11.15
N ASP A 38 -23.04 -7.05 11.01
CA ASP A 38 -24.07 -6.12 10.53
C ASP A 38 -24.20 -6.22 9.01
N GLN A 39 -25.42 -6.53 8.53
CA GLN A 39 -25.66 -6.76 7.10
C GLN A 39 -25.49 -5.50 6.25
N ALA A 40 -25.83 -4.32 6.78
CA ALA A 40 -25.67 -3.07 6.07
C ALA A 40 -24.18 -2.74 5.88
N LEU A 41 -23.37 -2.93 6.94
CA LEU A 41 -21.93 -2.78 6.87
C LEU A 41 -21.28 -3.85 5.98
N GLN A 42 -21.73 -5.10 6.04
CA GLN A 42 -21.24 -6.15 5.13
C GLN A 42 -21.50 -5.79 3.66
N SER A 43 -22.66 -5.20 3.35
CA SER A 43 -22.98 -4.69 2.01
C SER A 43 -22.02 -3.57 1.58
N LEU A 44 -21.64 -2.68 2.51
CA LEU A 44 -20.63 -1.66 2.25
C LEU A 44 -19.23 -2.26 2.03
N TYR A 45 -18.86 -3.33 2.76
CA TYR A 45 -17.62 -4.06 2.51
C TYR A 45 -17.58 -4.66 1.10
N ILE A 46 -18.67 -5.30 0.65
CA ILE A 46 -18.77 -5.86 -0.71
C ILE A 46 -18.65 -4.75 -1.75
N LYS A 47 -19.33 -3.61 -1.53
CA LYS A 47 -19.21 -2.44 -2.41
C LYS A 47 -17.77 -1.92 -2.45
N ALA A 48 -17.10 -1.79 -1.32
CA ALA A 48 -15.71 -1.34 -1.24
C ALA A 48 -14.75 -2.31 -1.94
N ILE A 49 -14.95 -3.62 -1.78
CA ILE A 49 -14.20 -4.66 -2.48
C ILE A 49 -14.32 -4.47 -4.00
N ASN A 50 -15.52 -4.28 -4.53
CA ASN A 50 -15.75 -4.07 -5.96
C ASN A 50 -15.10 -2.77 -6.47
N VAL A 51 -15.24 -1.67 -5.73
CA VAL A 51 -14.62 -0.38 -6.09
C VAL A 51 -13.10 -0.51 -6.16
N ILE A 52 -12.47 -1.09 -5.13
CA ILE A 52 -11.01 -1.23 -5.09
C ILE A 52 -10.53 -2.21 -6.16
N GLN A 53 -11.28 -3.28 -6.45
CA GLN A 53 -10.96 -4.18 -7.57
C GLN A 53 -10.94 -3.44 -8.91
N ASN A 54 -11.94 -2.60 -9.18
CA ASN A 54 -12.00 -1.82 -10.42
C ASN A 54 -10.84 -0.82 -10.50
N ASN A 55 -10.57 -0.07 -9.42
CA ASN A 55 -9.43 0.84 -9.36
C ASN A 55 -8.11 0.13 -9.67
N LEU A 56 -7.87 -1.04 -9.06
CA LEU A 56 -6.67 -1.82 -9.32
C LEU A 56 -6.60 -2.29 -10.78
N GLN A 57 -7.70 -2.72 -11.38
CA GLN A 57 -7.77 -3.12 -12.79
C GLN A 57 -7.44 -1.97 -13.76
N GLU A 58 -7.84 -0.74 -13.42
CA GLU A 58 -7.50 0.47 -14.17
C GLU A 58 -6.02 0.84 -13.99
N LEU A 59 -5.53 0.85 -12.74
CA LEU A 59 -4.14 1.24 -12.43
C LEU A 59 -3.10 0.29 -13.05
N VAL A 60 -3.37 -1.02 -13.10
CA VAL A 60 -2.42 -1.97 -13.71
C VAL A 60 -2.25 -1.77 -15.22
N GLN A 61 -3.18 -1.11 -15.91
CA GLN A 61 -3.02 -0.78 -17.33
C GLN A 61 -1.86 0.18 -17.59
N PHE A 62 -1.39 0.89 -16.56
CA PHE A 62 -0.29 1.84 -16.68
C PHE A 62 1.11 1.22 -16.49
N TYR A 63 1.21 -0.03 -16.00
CA TYR A 63 2.49 -0.70 -15.75
C TYR A 63 3.32 -1.02 -17.00
N PRO A 64 2.75 -1.34 -18.18
CA PRO A 64 3.54 -1.51 -19.40
C PRO A 64 4.31 -0.26 -19.83
N TYR A 65 3.90 0.92 -19.36
CA TYR A 65 4.59 2.19 -19.60
C TYR A 65 5.69 2.47 -18.57
N ALA A 66 5.90 1.57 -17.60
CA ALA A 66 6.96 1.62 -16.61
C ALA A 66 8.17 0.75 -17.01
N PRO A 67 9.42 1.13 -16.68
CA PRO A 67 10.60 0.45 -17.24
C PRO A 67 10.88 -0.96 -16.65
N GLY A 68 11.08 -1.97 -17.53
CA GLY A 68 11.94 -3.14 -17.25
C GLY A 68 11.35 -4.41 -16.59
N PHE A 69 10.15 -4.85 -17.00
CA PHE A 69 9.41 -5.98 -16.41
C PHE A 69 9.99 -7.40 -16.61
N GLN A 70 10.04 -8.25 -15.55
CA GLN A 70 10.15 -9.74 -15.59
C GLN A 70 9.60 -10.41 -14.29
N SER A 71 9.06 -11.65 -14.31
CA SER A 71 8.29 -12.33 -13.22
C SER A 71 9.04 -13.36 -12.34
N GLN A 72 8.59 -13.63 -11.09
CA GLN A 72 9.07 -14.59 -10.05
C GLN A 72 8.17 -14.48 -8.79
N GLN A 73 7.76 -15.59 -8.19
CA GLN A 73 6.77 -15.69 -7.09
C GLN A 73 7.40 -15.77 -5.67
N HIS A 74 6.65 -15.35 -4.65
CA HIS A 74 6.96 -15.59 -3.22
C HIS A 74 5.91 -16.49 -2.53
N ARG A 75 6.36 -17.23 -1.51
CA ARG A 75 5.79 -18.53 -1.07
C ARG A 75 4.81 -18.50 0.12
N ASP A 76 4.51 -17.36 0.74
CA ASP A 76 3.56 -17.29 1.89
C ASP A 76 2.84 -15.92 2.03
N ASP A 77 2.01 -15.77 3.09
CA ASP A 77 1.24 -14.56 3.39
C ASP A 77 2.03 -13.48 4.17
N THR A 78 3.28 -13.74 4.52
CA THR A 78 4.11 -12.84 5.35
C THR A 78 4.31 -11.48 4.69
N GLY A 79 4.54 -11.46 3.37
CA GLY A 79 4.68 -10.22 2.60
C GLY A 79 3.43 -9.33 2.64
N PHE A 80 2.23 -9.94 2.67
CA PHE A 80 0.97 -9.20 2.82
C PHE A 80 0.88 -8.51 4.19
N TYR A 81 1.11 -9.25 5.27
CA TYR A 81 1.02 -8.67 6.62
C TYR A 81 2.06 -7.59 6.87
N ALA A 82 3.29 -7.78 6.37
CA ALA A 82 4.33 -6.78 6.45
C ALA A 82 3.97 -5.53 5.63
N GLY A 83 3.39 -5.71 4.43
CA GLY A 83 2.90 -4.60 3.60
C GLY A 83 1.73 -3.82 4.22
N ASP A 84 0.75 -4.49 4.83
CA ASP A 84 -0.35 -3.83 5.56
C ASP A 84 0.19 -3.02 6.75
N LEU A 85 1.13 -3.59 7.51
CA LEU A 85 1.77 -2.91 8.63
C LEU A 85 2.61 -1.71 8.18
N LEU A 86 3.35 -1.84 7.07
CA LEU A 86 4.13 -0.74 6.49
C LEU A 86 3.21 0.41 6.05
N GLY A 87 2.10 0.09 5.37
CA GLY A 87 1.10 1.07 4.93
C GLY A 87 0.45 1.82 6.10
N LEU A 88 0.14 1.11 7.19
CA LEU A 88 -0.34 1.71 8.44
C LEU A 88 0.68 2.67 9.04
N ALA A 89 1.95 2.27 9.12
CA ALA A 89 3.02 3.10 9.67
C ALA A 89 3.24 4.38 8.82
N LYS A 90 3.28 4.27 7.49
CA LYS A 90 3.36 5.43 6.57
C LYS A 90 2.21 6.41 6.79
N THR A 91 0.98 5.90 6.84
CA THR A 91 -0.23 6.72 7.05
C THR A 91 -0.21 7.40 8.42
N SER A 92 0.25 6.70 9.46
CA SER A 92 0.38 7.26 10.80
C SER A 92 1.37 8.43 10.83
N VAL A 93 2.53 8.30 10.19
CA VAL A 93 3.52 9.40 10.08
C VAL A 93 2.90 10.61 9.38
N ARG A 94 2.21 10.42 8.25
CA ARG A 94 1.54 11.50 7.51
C ARG A 94 0.49 12.22 8.37
N ASN A 95 -0.34 11.47 9.07
CA ASN A 95 -1.40 12.03 9.91
C ASN A 95 -0.85 12.84 11.09
N TYR A 96 0.22 12.35 11.75
CA TYR A 96 0.87 13.14 12.80
C TYR A 96 1.51 14.41 12.24
N ALA A 97 2.13 14.36 11.06
CA ALA A 97 2.74 15.54 10.45
C ALA A 97 1.70 16.65 10.23
N ILE A 98 0.51 16.31 9.69
CA ILE A 98 -0.62 17.23 9.54
C ILE A 98 -1.03 17.81 10.90
N ALA A 99 -1.32 16.94 11.88
CA ALA A 99 -1.78 17.37 13.20
C ALA A 99 -0.78 18.27 13.96
N ILE A 100 0.53 18.04 13.79
CA ILE A 100 1.59 18.87 14.38
C ILE A 100 1.57 20.28 13.77
N THR A 101 1.30 20.41 12.47
CA THR A 101 1.23 21.72 11.81
C THR A 101 -0.02 22.52 12.18
N GLU A 102 -1.11 21.86 12.56
CA GLU A 102 -2.38 22.49 12.91
C GLU A 102 -2.53 22.77 14.42
N THR A 103 -1.72 22.14 15.28
CA THR A 103 -1.88 22.29 16.73
C THR A 103 -1.36 23.64 17.25
N ALA A 104 -2.23 24.43 17.88
CA ALA A 104 -1.86 25.67 18.56
C ALA A 104 -1.39 25.46 20.01
N THR A 105 -1.69 24.31 20.62
CA THR A 105 -1.39 24.04 22.03
C THR A 105 0.02 23.47 22.21
N PRO A 106 0.96 24.15 22.89
CA PRO A 106 2.37 23.72 22.97
C PRO A 106 2.56 22.31 23.55
N ARG A 107 1.88 22.00 24.65
CA ARG A 107 1.96 20.67 25.29
C ARG A 107 1.44 19.55 24.40
N LEU A 108 0.42 19.81 23.57
CA LEU A 108 -0.07 18.84 22.61
C LEU A 108 0.96 18.63 21.49
N ARG A 109 1.58 19.71 21.00
CA ARG A 109 2.67 19.62 20.00
C ARG A 109 3.79 18.70 20.47
N GLU A 110 4.26 18.85 21.71
CA GLU A 110 5.29 17.98 22.29
C GLU A 110 4.91 16.49 22.28
N VAL A 111 3.65 16.17 22.63
CA VAL A 111 3.15 14.79 22.63
C VAL A 111 3.10 14.23 21.21
N LEU A 112 2.54 14.99 20.26
CA LEU A 112 2.44 14.57 18.86
C LEU A 112 3.83 14.38 18.23
N THR A 113 4.79 15.27 18.52
CA THR A 113 6.18 15.14 18.07
C THR A 113 6.86 13.88 18.63
N ARG A 114 6.59 13.50 19.89
CA ARG A 114 7.08 12.22 20.41
C ARG A 114 6.44 11.02 19.69
N GLN A 115 5.13 11.08 19.44
CA GLN A 115 4.40 9.99 18.80
C GLN A 115 4.79 9.78 17.33
N ILE A 116 5.01 10.86 16.56
CA ILE A 116 5.50 10.74 15.17
C ILE A 116 6.89 10.10 15.14
N ASN A 117 7.77 10.40 16.11
CA ASN A 117 9.09 9.76 16.19
C ASN A 117 8.96 8.23 16.41
N GLY A 118 8.01 7.79 17.22
CA GLY A 118 7.69 6.36 17.37
C GLY A 118 7.17 5.74 16.07
N ALA A 119 6.29 6.44 15.34
CA ALA A 119 5.79 5.97 14.04
C ALA A 119 6.89 5.89 12.97
N ILE A 120 7.84 6.83 12.96
CA ILE A 120 9.01 6.83 12.08
C ILE A 120 9.90 5.61 12.37
N GLN A 121 10.16 5.32 13.65
CA GLN A 121 10.96 4.16 14.05
C GLN A 121 10.28 2.84 13.65
N LEU A 122 8.98 2.72 13.90
CA LEU A 122 8.20 1.54 13.48
C LEU A 122 8.27 1.36 11.95
N HIS A 123 8.06 2.43 11.18
CA HIS A 123 8.16 2.37 9.73
C HIS A 123 9.54 1.85 9.28
N ALA A 124 10.64 2.36 9.85
CA ALA A 124 11.99 1.91 9.52
C ALA A 124 12.22 0.44 9.84
N GLN A 125 11.74 -0.05 10.99
CA GLN A 125 11.85 -1.46 11.38
C GLN A 125 11.09 -2.38 10.42
N VAL A 126 9.85 -2.02 10.07
CA VAL A 126 9.03 -2.80 9.13
C VAL A 126 9.65 -2.79 7.74
N PHE A 127 10.15 -1.64 7.27
CA PHE A 127 10.86 -1.53 6.01
C PHE A 127 12.09 -2.45 5.98
N ASN A 128 12.95 -2.41 7.00
CA ASN A 128 14.14 -3.25 7.07
C ASN A 128 13.79 -4.73 7.07
N PHE A 129 12.77 -5.13 7.84
CA PHE A 129 12.25 -6.49 7.84
C PHE A 129 11.85 -6.96 6.43
N MET A 130 11.12 -6.13 5.69
CA MET A 130 10.68 -6.42 4.33
C MET A 130 11.85 -6.45 3.34
N TYR A 131 12.78 -5.51 3.46
CA TYR A 131 13.94 -5.38 2.59
C TYR A 131 14.87 -6.59 2.72
N GLU A 132 15.26 -6.96 3.95
CA GLU A 132 16.12 -8.12 4.25
C GLU A 132 15.58 -9.45 3.72
N ARG A 133 14.24 -9.55 3.57
CA ARG A 133 13.53 -10.77 3.15
C ARG A 133 13.06 -10.71 1.70
N GLY A 134 13.40 -9.67 0.96
CA GLY A 134 13.04 -9.52 -0.46
C GLY A 134 11.58 -9.11 -0.71
N TYR A 135 10.80 -8.84 0.34
CA TYR A 135 9.41 -8.38 0.21
C TYR A 135 9.32 -6.94 -0.29
N TYR A 136 10.36 -6.12 -0.09
CA TYR A 136 10.43 -4.73 -0.58
C TYR A 136 11.79 -4.49 -1.25
N PRO A 137 11.95 -4.77 -2.55
CA PRO A 137 13.22 -4.59 -3.27
C PRO A 137 13.47 -3.11 -3.64
N ALA A 138 13.71 -2.25 -2.64
CA ALA A 138 13.73 -0.78 -2.77
C ALA A 138 14.69 -0.23 -3.84
N TYR A 139 15.77 -0.95 -4.15
CA TYR A 139 16.79 -0.54 -5.12
C TYR A 139 16.65 -1.25 -6.48
N ASP A 140 15.66 -2.13 -6.63
CA ASP A 140 15.33 -2.79 -7.89
C ASP A 140 13.90 -2.45 -8.29
N LEU A 141 13.76 -1.32 -8.99
CA LEU A 141 12.46 -0.82 -9.46
C LEU A 141 11.73 -1.85 -10.33
N LYS A 142 12.46 -2.64 -11.12
CA LYS A 142 11.88 -3.65 -12.01
C LYS A 142 11.19 -4.73 -11.19
N GLN A 143 11.87 -5.22 -10.17
CA GLN A 143 11.32 -6.20 -9.23
C GLN A 143 10.19 -5.61 -8.39
N LEU A 144 10.31 -4.34 -7.97
CA LEU A 144 9.28 -3.64 -7.19
C LEU A 144 7.93 -3.60 -7.93
N LEU A 145 7.93 -3.09 -9.16
CA LEU A 145 6.72 -2.98 -9.99
C LEU A 145 6.12 -4.34 -10.35
N LYS A 146 6.96 -5.33 -10.54
CA LYS A 146 6.53 -6.70 -10.77
C LYS A 146 5.84 -7.30 -9.53
N ASN A 147 6.35 -7.04 -8.32
CA ASN A 147 5.70 -7.48 -7.10
C ASN A 147 4.30 -6.87 -6.97
N ASP A 148 4.10 -5.61 -7.38
CA ASP A 148 2.79 -4.96 -7.36
C ASP A 148 1.77 -5.70 -8.21
N ILE A 149 2.09 -6.03 -9.47
CA ILE A 149 1.19 -6.78 -10.36
C ILE A 149 0.81 -8.13 -9.76
N GLN A 150 1.77 -8.85 -9.18
CA GLN A 150 1.50 -10.14 -8.55
C GLN A 150 0.57 -10.00 -7.34
N ASN A 151 0.80 -8.98 -6.52
CA ASN A 151 -0.04 -8.69 -5.36
C ASN A 151 -1.46 -8.32 -5.80
N VAL A 152 -1.62 -7.54 -6.87
CA VAL A 152 -2.94 -7.24 -7.46
C VAL A 152 -3.62 -8.50 -7.96
N GLN A 153 -2.92 -9.35 -8.71
CA GLN A 153 -3.48 -10.60 -9.22
C GLN A 153 -3.95 -11.50 -8.06
N LYS A 154 -3.12 -11.67 -7.02
CA LYS A 154 -3.48 -12.39 -5.80
C LYS A 154 -4.71 -11.77 -5.12
N ALA A 155 -4.74 -10.45 -4.96
CA ALA A 155 -5.84 -9.74 -4.33
C ALA A 155 -7.16 -9.87 -5.09
N ILE A 156 -7.13 -9.80 -6.42
CA ILE A 156 -8.31 -9.96 -7.28
C ILE A 156 -8.81 -11.40 -7.28
N GLN A 157 -7.92 -12.39 -7.40
CA GLN A 157 -8.27 -13.82 -7.46
C GLN A 157 -8.73 -14.39 -6.11
N MET A 158 -8.34 -13.74 -5.00
CA MET A 158 -8.74 -14.15 -3.66
C MET A 158 -10.27 -14.17 -3.52
N GLN A 159 -10.79 -15.32 -3.09
CA GLN A 159 -12.21 -15.53 -2.78
C GLN A 159 -12.56 -14.94 -1.41
N TYR A 160 -13.81 -14.52 -1.24
CA TYR A 160 -14.32 -13.89 -0.02
C TYR A 160 -15.79 -14.19 0.22
#